data_AF-A0A7X7NLQ9-F1
#
_entry.id   AF-A0A7X7NLQ9-F1
#
_cell.length_a   1.000
_cell.length_b   1.000
_cell.length_c   1.000
_cell.angle_alpha   90.00
_cell.angle_beta   90.00
_cell.angle_gamma   90.00
#
_symmetry.space_group_name_H-M   'P 1'
#
loop_
_entity.id
_entity.type
_entity.pdbx_description
1 polymer ?
#
loop_
_entity_poly.entity_id
_entity_poly.type
_entity_poly.pdbx_seq_one_letter_code
_entity_poly.pdbx_strand_id
1 'polypeptide(L)'
;RVAAIAHLRESEEPAPATVEEAVPQLVVAFEQTVARGSDTRARMALSIDCRDDPELHELLTTRSPVRVKLMADAERILTGLGVPDPELRAIDFIGVMNGLLYDRLVGNGVRGRPVDAAAVLRAWLIGIGARQA
;
A
#
# COMPACT_ATOMS: atom_id res chain seq x y z
N ARG A 1 -22.80 7.47 7.96
CA ARG A 1 -21.63 6.68 8.40
C ARG A 1 -20.55 6.81 7.33
N VAL A 2 -19.44 7.48 7.61
CA VAL A 2 -18.34 7.75 6.65
C VAL A 2 -17.79 6.46 6.03
N ALA A 3 -17.88 5.33 6.74
CA ALA A 3 -17.54 4.00 6.24
C ALA A 3 -18.37 3.51 5.04
N ALA A 4 -19.53 4.10 4.74
CA ALA A 4 -20.36 3.70 3.59
C ALA A 4 -19.95 4.39 2.28
N ILE A 5 -19.14 5.46 2.35
CA ILE A 5 -18.68 6.23 1.17
C ILE A 5 -17.34 5.69 0.65
N ALA A 6 -16.52 5.14 1.53
CA ALA A 6 -15.36 4.37 1.13
C ALA A 6 -15.82 2.92 0.93
N HIS A 7 -15.82 2.41 -0.30
CA HIS A 7 -16.13 1.01 -0.62
C HIS A 7 -15.09 0.04 -0.04
N LEU A 8 -14.96 0.02 1.29
CA LEU A 8 -13.99 -0.72 2.08
C LEU A 8 -14.54 -2.14 2.31
N ARG A 9 -14.78 -2.89 1.24
CA ARG A 9 -15.02 -4.34 1.37
C ARG A 9 -13.72 -4.99 1.84
N GLU A 10 -13.84 -5.86 2.84
CA GLU A 10 -12.77 -6.81 3.17
C GLU A 10 -12.44 -7.64 1.92
N SER A 11 -11.17 -7.92 1.72
CA SER A 11 -10.76 -8.79 0.62
C SER A 11 -11.27 -10.20 0.93
N GLU A 12 -12.23 -10.67 0.14
CA GLU A 12 -12.77 -12.04 0.21
C GLU A 12 -11.80 -13.08 -0.40
N GLU A 13 -10.74 -12.62 -1.07
CA GLU A 13 -9.73 -13.47 -1.66
C GLU A 13 -8.80 -14.03 -0.57
N PRO A 14 -8.47 -15.34 -0.62
CA PRO A 14 -7.51 -15.93 0.30
C PRO A 14 -6.17 -15.21 0.19
N ALA A 15 -5.48 -15.06 1.34
CA ALA A 15 -4.16 -14.47 1.34
C ALA A 15 -3.19 -15.35 0.53
N PRO A 16 -2.27 -14.75 -0.25
CA PRO A 16 -1.28 -15.51 -0.99
C PRO A 16 -0.37 -16.28 -0.02
N ALA A 17 0.00 -17.50 -0.40
CA ALA A 17 0.84 -18.37 0.41
C ALA A 17 2.33 -18.22 0.09
N THR A 18 2.66 -17.68 -1.09
CA THR A 18 4.02 -17.54 -1.62
C THR A 18 4.24 -16.19 -2.31
N VAL A 19 5.50 -15.77 -2.45
CA VAL A 19 5.89 -14.55 -3.17
C VAL A 19 5.50 -14.64 -4.65
N GLU A 20 5.56 -15.83 -5.24
CA GLU A 20 5.13 -16.06 -6.62
C GLU A 20 3.65 -15.75 -6.84
N GLU A 21 2.80 -16.07 -5.86
CA GLU A 21 1.37 -15.73 -5.88
C GLU A 21 1.12 -14.25 -5.53
N ALA A 22 1.82 -13.73 -4.53
CA ALA A 22 1.57 -12.39 -3.98
C ALA A 22 1.93 -11.27 -4.96
N VAL A 23 3.09 -11.36 -5.64
CA VAL A 23 3.59 -10.25 -6.46
C VAL A 23 2.62 -9.89 -7.60
N PRO A 24 2.09 -10.83 -8.40
CA PRO A 24 1.10 -10.51 -9.42
C PRO A 24 -0.17 -9.85 -8.85
N GLN A 25 -0.69 -10.36 -7.72
CA GLN A 25 -1.88 -9.81 -7.08
C GLN A 25 -1.67 -8.37 -6.60
N LEU A 26 -0.53 -8.13 -5.95
CA LEU A 26 -0.15 -6.80 -5.45
C LEU A 26 0.07 -5.79 -6.59
N VAL A 27 0.68 -6.22 -7.70
CA VAL A 27 0.85 -5.38 -8.88
C VAL A 27 -0.50 -5.02 -9.50
N VAL A 28 -1.43 -5.97 -9.61
CA VAL A 28 -2.79 -5.67 -10.10
C VAL A 28 -3.49 -4.63 -9.21
N ALA A 29 -3.46 -4.83 -7.88
CA ALA A 29 -4.05 -3.88 -6.93
C ALA A 29 -3.38 -2.50 -6.99
N PHE A 30 -2.06 -2.47 -7.16
CA PHE A 30 -1.28 -1.26 -7.34
C PHE A 30 -1.71 -0.49 -8.60
N GLU A 31 -1.76 -1.15 -9.75
CA GLU A 31 -2.15 -0.52 -11.01
C GLU A 31 -3.62 -0.05 -11.00
N GLN A 32 -4.52 -0.78 -10.34
CA GLN A 32 -5.89 -0.33 -10.12
C GLN A 32 -5.96 0.96 -9.27
N THR A 33 -5.09 1.06 -8.26
CA THR A 33 -4.99 2.26 -7.42
C THR A 33 -4.43 3.44 -8.21
N VAL A 34 -3.43 3.19 -9.06
CA VAL A 34 -2.84 4.19 -9.98
C VAL A 34 -3.89 4.70 -10.96
N ALA A 35 -4.68 3.81 -11.57
CA ALA A 35 -5.73 4.19 -12.53
C ALA A 35 -6.80 5.10 -11.90
N ARG A 36 -7.04 4.98 -10.60
CA ARG A 36 -7.96 5.83 -9.81
C ARG A 36 -7.21 6.93 -9.02
N GLY A 37 -5.99 7.26 -9.44
CA GLY A 37 -5.02 8.01 -8.62
C GLY A 37 -5.34 9.47 -8.32
N SER A 38 -6.48 10.03 -8.75
CA SER A 38 -6.85 11.42 -8.43
C SER A 38 -6.95 11.66 -6.92
N ASP A 39 -7.67 10.78 -6.22
CA ASP A 39 -7.84 10.86 -4.76
C ASP A 39 -6.51 10.64 -4.02
N THR A 40 -5.67 9.74 -4.56
CA THR A 40 -4.35 9.46 -4.00
C THR A 40 -3.41 10.66 -4.14
N ARG A 41 -3.39 11.32 -5.31
CA ARG A 41 -2.62 12.56 -5.49
C ARG A 41 -3.13 13.69 -4.61
N ALA A 42 -4.45 13.86 -4.51
CA ALA A 42 -5.04 14.88 -3.64
C ALA A 42 -4.64 14.64 -2.18
N ARG A 43 -4.70 13.40 -1.70
CA ARG A 43 -4.25 13.04 -0.35
C ARG A 43 -2.76 13.34 -0.14
N MET A 44 -1.90 13.00 -1.12
CA MET A 44 -0.46 13.29 -1.06
C MET A 44 -0.18 14.79 -0.95
N ALA A 45 -0.84 15.62 -1.78
CA ALA A 45 -0.70 17.07 -1.73
C ALA A 45 -1.18 17.64 -0.39
N LEU A 46 -2.38 17.24 0.07
CA LEU A 46 -2.94 17.71 1.33
C LEU A 46 -2.11 17.28 2.55
N SER A 47 -1.49 16.09 2.54
CA SER A 47 -0.59 15.69 3.63
C SER A 47 0.65 16.59 3.74
N ILE A 48 1.08 17.20 2.63
CA ILE A 48 2.17 18.19 2.64
C ILE A 48 1.65 19.54 3.12
N ASP A 49 0.56 20.03 2.52
CA ASP A 49 0.00 21.36 2.81
C ASP A 49 -0.49 21.48 4.26
N CYS A 50 -1.06 20.41 4.82
CA CYS A 50 -1.55 20.36 6.19
C CYS A 50 -0.50 19.93 7.21
N ARG A 51 0.79 19.81 6.86
CA ARG A 51 1.83 19.31 7.78
C ARG A 51 1.88 20.06 9.11
N ASP A 52 1.67 21.38 9.08
CA ASP A 52 1.73 22.25 10.26
C ASP A 52 0.35 22.39 10.97
N ASP A 53 -0.68 21.72 10.45
CA ASP A 53 -1.99 21.54 11.10
C ASP A 53 -2.09 20.08 11.62
N PRO A 54 -1.80 19.83 12.91
CA PRO A 54 -1.70 18.48 13.43
C PRO A 54 -3.05 17.72 13.36
N GLU A 55 -4.17 18.41 13.52
CA GLU A 55 -5.49 17.77 13.47
C GLU A 55 -5.81 17.28 12.06
N LEU A 56 -5.64 18.15 11.06
CA LEU A 56 -5.88 17.78 9.66
C LEU A 56 -4.86 16.76 9.17
N HIS A 57 -3.59 16.90 9.55
CA HIS A 57 -2.55 15.95 9.17
C HIS A 57 -2.85 14.54 9.72
N GLU A 58 -3.28 14.41 10.98
CA GLU A 58 -3.67 13.12 11.55
C GLU A 58 -4.84 12.48 10.80
N LEU A 59 -5.88 13.25 10.49
CA LEU A 59 -7.06 12.75 9.76
C LEU A 59 -6.71 12.23 8.36
N LEU A 60 -5.72 12.84 7.71
CA LEU A 60 -5.22 12.43 6.40
C LEU A 60 -4.28 11.22 6.47
N THR A 61 -3.59 11.03 7.59
CA THR A 61 -2.51 10.05 7.75
C THR A 61 -2.85 8.96 8.78
N THR A 62 -2.46 9.14 10.04
CA THR A 62 -2.44 8.13 11.10
C THR A 62 -3.84 7.70 11.54
N ARG A 63 -4.82 8.62 11.51
CA ARG A 63 -6.22 8.38 11.92
C ARG A 63 -7.16 8.15 10.74
N SER A 64 -6.62 8.01 9.52
CA SER A 64 -7.42 7.71 8.35
C SER A 64 -8.06 6.31 8.45
N PRO A 65 -9.39 6.16 8.28
CA PRO A 65 -10.03 4.85 8.21
C PRO A 65 -9.48 3.96 7.10
N VAL A 66 -9.00 4.58 6.00
CA VAL A 66 -8.34 3.87 4.90
C VAL A 66 -7.04 3.23 5.40
N ARG A 67 -6.25 3.95 6.22
CA ARG A 67 -5.01 3.41 6.79
C ARG A 67 -5.28 2.20 7.66
N VAL A 68 -6.31 2.23 8.51
CA VAL A 68 -6.67 1.09 9.37
C VAL A 68 -6.93 -0.17 8.54
N LYS A 69 -7.73 -0.05 7.47
CA LYS A 69 -7.98 -1.17 6.56
C LYS A 69 -6.70 -1.65 5.87
N LEU A 70 -5.90 -0.72 5.34
CA LEU A 70 -4.65 -1.06 4.65
C LEU A 70 -3.66 -1.79 5.56
N MET A 71 -3.61 -1.43 6.85
CA MET A 71 -2.82 -2.16 7.85
C MET A 71 -3.33 -3.59 8.03
N ALA A 72 -4.64 -3.78 8.21
CA ALA A 72 -5.21 -5.11 8.39
C ALA A 72 -5.02 -6.00 7.15
N ASP A 73 -5.20 -5.45 5.95
CA ASP A 73 -4.97 -6.17 4.70
C ASP A 73 -3.48 -6.54 4.53
N ALA A 74 -2.57 -5.63 4.86
CA ALA A 74 -1.13 -5.85 4.82
C ALA A 74 -0.71 -6.96 5.80
N GLU A 75 -1.14 -6.88 7.05
CA GLU A 75 -0.85 -7.89 8.08
C GLU A 75 -1.37 -9.27 7.66
N ARG A 76 -2.58 -9.35 7.11
CA ARG A 76 -3.16 -10.60 6.59
C ARG A 76 -2.32 -11.21 5.46
N ILE A 77 -1.88 -10.40 4.49
CA ILE A 77 -1.03 -10.85 3.39
C ILE A 77 0.32 -11.34 3.92
N LEU A 78 0.96 -10.58 4.80
CA LEU A 78 2.27 -10.92 5.35
C LEU A 78 2.23 -12.18 6.24
N THR A 79 1.15 -12.34 7.01
CA THR A 79 0.87 -13.57 7.76
C THR A 79 0.70 -14.75 6.81
N GLY A 80 -0.09 -14.57 5.74
CA GLY A 80 -0.27 -15.54 4.67
C GLY A 80 1.06 -15.99 4.08
N LEU A 81 2.03 -15.09 3.93
CA LEU A 81 3.38 -15.36 3.42
C LEU A 81 4.36 -15.96 4.43
N GLY A 82 3.99 -16.07 5.71
CA GLY A 82 4.86 -16.57 6.77
C GLY A 82 5.99 -15.60 7.18
N VAL A 83 5.78 -14.30 6.97
CA VAL A 83 6.73 -13.26 7.38
C VAL A 83 6.81 -13.19 8.92
N PRO A 84 8.01 -13.11 9.53
CA PRO A 84 8.15 -12.84 10.96
C PRO A 84 7.62 -11.46 11.35
N ASP A 85 6.92 -11.37 12.48
CA ASP A 85 6.35 -10.15 13.05
C ASP A 85 5.51 -9.35 12.02
N PRO A 86 4.49 -9.97 11.38
CA PRO A 86 3.76 -9.37 10.26
C PRO A 86 3.09 -8.04 10.61
N GLU A 87 2.70 -7.83 11.87
CA GLU A 87 2.12 -6.59 12.39
C GLU A 87 3.11 -5.41 12.33
N LEU A 88 4.40 -5.67 12.62
CA LEU A 88 5.45 -4.65 12.52
C LEU A 88 5.78 -4.39 11.05
N ARG A 89 5.81 -5.44 10.23
CA ARG A 89 6.13 -5.37 8.79
C ARG A 89 5.02 -4.74 7.95
N ALA A 90 3.78 -4.73 8.42
CA ALA A 90 2.68 -4.07 7.75
C ALA A 90 2.92 -2.56 7.56
N ILE A 91 3.56 -1.91 8.54
CA ILE A 91 3.91 -0.47 8.46
C ILE A 91 4.93 -0.24 7.34
N ASP A 92 5.98 -1.05 7.31
CA ASP A 92 7.02 -1.01 6.27
C ASP A 92 6.43 -1.25 4.88
N PHE A 93 5.54 -2.24 4.75
CA PHE A 93 4.87 -2.57 3.50
C PHE A 93 4.08 -1.38 2.93
N ILE A 94 3.30 -0.71 3.78
CA ILE A 94 2.57 0.49 3.35
C ILE A 94 3.52 1.64 2.99
N GLY A 95 4.67 1.75 3.66
CA GLY A 95 5.74 2.67 3.25
C GLY A 95 6.24 2.39 1.83
N VAL A 96 6.56 1.13 1.52
CA VAL A 96 7.00 0.69 0.18
C VAL A 96 5.92 1.00 -0.87
N MET A 97 4.66 0.63 -0.60
CA MET A 97 3.55 0.87 -1.52
C MET A 97 3.32 2.37 -1.76
N ASN A 98 3.39 3.20 -0.71
CA ASN A 98 3.29 4.65 -0.83
C ASN A 98 4.42 5.23 -1.69
N GLY A 99 5.65 4.72 -1.56
CA GLY A 99 6.79 5.11 -2.40
C GLY A 99 6.57 4.78 -3.88
N LEU A 100 6.09 3.57 -4.18
CA LEU A 100 5.74 3.16 -5.53
C LEU A 100 4.58 4.01 -6.11
N LEU A 101 3.57 4.30 -5.30
CA LEU A 101 2.44 5.14 -5.70
C LEU A 101 2.89 6.57 -5.97
N TYR A 102 3.78 7.11 -5.12
CA TYR A 102 4.36 8.43 -5.31
C TYR A 102 5.15 8.50 -6.62
N ASP A 103 6.05 7.54 -6.87
CA ASP A 103 6.81 7.48 -8.13
C ASP A 103 5.87 7.50 -9.33
N ARG A 104 4.83 6.68 -9.30
CA ARG A 104 3.92 6.53 -10.44
C ARG A 104 2.99 7.72 -10.67
N LEU A 105 2.54 8.37 -9.60
CA LEU A 105 1.50 9.40 -9.67
C LEU A 105 2.02 10.83 -9.65
N VAL A 106 3.21 11.05 -9.09
CA VAL A 106 3.76 12.39 -8.84
C VAL A 106 5.23 12.48 -9.27
N GLY A 107 6.02 11.47 -8.96
CA GLY A 107 7.47 11.46 -9.13
C GLY A 107 7.94 11.14 -10.55
N ASN A 108 9.07 10.45 -10.63
CA ASN A 108 9.80 10.21 -11.88
C ASN A 108 9.01 9.32 -12.85
N GLY A 109 8.18 8.41 -12.35
CA GLY A 109 7.32 7.55 -13.17
C GLY A 109 6.27 8.27 -14.01
N VAL A 110 5.99 9.55 -13.77
CA VAL A 110 5.03 10.33 -14.58
C VAL A 110 5.59 10.69 -15.96
N ARG A 111 6.89 11.03 -16.05
CA ARG A 111 7.52 11.50 -17.29
C ARG A 111 8.79 10.74 -17.68
N GLY A 112 9.34 9.94 -16.76
CA GLY A 112 10.52 9.12 -16.96
C GLY A 112 10.18 7.63 -17.00
N ARG A 113 11.19 6.80 -16.75
CA ARG A 113 10.99 5.35 -16.59
C ARG A 113 10.44 5.09 -15.18
N PRO A 114 9.23 4.52 -15.04
CA PRO A 114 8.68 4.18 -13.73
C PRO A 114 9.49 3.07 -13.07
N VAL A 115 9.46 3.04 -11.74
CA VAL A 115 9.98 1.92 -10.96
C VAL A 115 9.27 0.63 -11.36
N ASP A 116 10.03 -0.45 -11.49
CA ASP A 116 9.49 -1.80 -11.65
C ASP A 116 8.94 -2.28 -10.30
N ALA A 117 7.63 -2.05 -10.11
CA ALA A 117 6.93 -2.41 -8.89
C ALA A 117 7.02 -3.92 -8.58
N ALA A 118 6.97 -4.77 -9.60
CA ALA A 118 7.03 -6.23 -9.41
C ALA A 118 8.40 -6.65 -8.89
N ALA A 119 9.47 -6.10 -9.48
CA ALA A 119 10.84 -6.38 -9.04
C ALA A 119 11.09 -5.87 -7.61
N VAL A 120 10.64 -4.64 -7.29
CA VAL A 120 10.78 -4.07 -5.94
C VAL A 120 10.01 -4.88 -4.90
N LEU A 121 8.75 -5.20 -5.16
CA LEU A 121 7.91 -5.97 -4.23
C LEU A 121 8.49 -7.36 -4.01
N ARG A 122 8.92 -8.05 -5.08
CA ARG A 122 9.56 -9.36 -4.98
C ARG A 122 10.82 -9.30 -4.12
N ALA A 123 11.73 -8.38 -4.41
CA ALA A 123 12.98 -8.24 -3.67
C ALA A 123 12.73 -7.91 -2.20
N TRP A 124 11.79 -7.01 -1.92
CA TRP A 124 11.43 -6.62 -0.56
C TRP A 124 10.82 -7.77 0.23
N LEU A 125 9.82 -8.48 -0.32
CA LEU A 125 9.18 -9.62 0.32
C LEU A 125 10.16 -10.75 0.65
N ILE A 126 11.06 -11.07 -0.30
CA ILE A 126 12.13 -12.06 -0.07
C ILE A 126 13.06 -11.56 1.05
N GLY A 127 13.45 -10.29 1.02
CA GLY A 127 14.35 -9.69 2.00
C GLY A 127 13.81 -9.69 3.44
N ILE A 128 12.49 -9.68 3.61
CA ILE A 128 11.84 -9.77 4.93
C ILE A 128 11.44 -11.21 5.33
N GLY A 129 11.83 -12.21 4.54
CA GLY A 129 11.65 -13.63 4.90
C GLY A 129 10.32 -14.26 4.46
N ALA A 130 9.63 -13.71 3.47
CA ALA A 130 8.44 -14.34 2.90
C ALA A 130 8.76 -15.67 2.20
N ARG A 131 7.82 -16.63 2.25
CA ARG A 131 7.93 -17.90 1.51
C ARG A 131 7.94 -17.68 0.01
N GLN A 132 8.87 -18.30 -0.71
CA GLN A 132 9.09 -18.03 -2.14
C GLN A 132 8.19 -18.88 -3.06
N ALA A 133 8.08 -20.18 -2.77
CA ALA A 133 7.30 -21.19 -3.50
C ALA A 133 6.71 -22.22 -2.52
#